data_AF-A0A6P2Y699-F1
#
_entry.id   AF-A0A6P2Y699-F1
#
_cell.length_a   1.000
_cell.length_b   1.000
_cell.length_c   1.000
_cell.angle_alpha   90.00
_cell.angle_beta   90.00
_cell.angle_gamma   90.00
#
_symmetry.space_group_name_H-M   'P 1'
#
loop_
_entity.id
_entity.type
_entity.pdbx_description
1 polymer ?
#
loop_
_entity_poly.entity_id
_entity_poly.type
_entity_poly.pdbx_seq_one_letter_code
_entity_poly.pdbx_strand_id
1 'polypeptide(L)'
;MATQELDDLDSLLDDLPIPTHSGASQLKLVGPASVAVRTESRAYEFPCDGWEHLAEVDDHILLDRLREFAGPLTSPTTSVRYMRHRVEISQLSLALNRRGKIAPRFRPLPKPAHTCAVGSPDEVLGRDRQVIDCHWLHESGHRYVIDTELDFRELFTGESFDFNGAAEFARAKWTGERKLQALGIDDALAAELAALQTDSIREKWKRIDRSKATWRSALNNATRRQRNVRSHIEDWIDVRVAMELIGLDAPAHELASLVARMRGTTPIDVRGMKRKVDTIKKHLGLSI
;
A
#
# COMPACT_ATOMS: atom_id res chain seq x y z
N MET A 1 70.02 30.76 -46.72
CA MET A 1 69.10 30.26 -45.66
C MET A 1 68.14 29.34 -46.41
N ALA A 2 68.28 28.01 -46.35
CA ALA A 2 68.08 27.13 -45.17
C ALA A 2 66.63 27.29 -44.66
N THR A 3 65.75 26.28 -44.70
CA THR A 3 65.89 24.80 -44.84
C THR A 3 64.86 24.26 -45.87
N GLN A 4 65.22 23.32 -46.77
CA GLN A 4 65.24 21.84 -46.64
C GLN A 4 63.79 21.26 -46.71
N GLU A 5 63.36 20.58 -47.80
CA GLU A 5 63.54 19.13 -48.12
C GLU A 5 62.89 18.21 -47.04
N LEU A 6 62.04 17.20 -47.32
CA LEU A 6 61.51 16.61 -48.59
C LEU A 6 59.94 16.71 -48.57
N ASP A 7 59.03 15.87 -49.10
CA ASP A 7 58.98 14.53 -49.74
C ASP A 7 57.82 14.45 -50.80
N ASP A 8 57.78 13.35 -51.57
CA ASP A 8 56.81 12.97 -52.62
C ASP A 8 55.40 12.58 -52.09
N LEU A 9 54.28 12.53 -52.83
CA LEU A 9 53.98 12.50 -54.28
C LEU A 9 54.15 11.15 -55.02
N ASP A 10 53.36 10.14 -54.60
CA ASP A 10 52.96 8.98 -55.45
C ASP A 10 51.45 8.72 -55.18
N SER A 11 50.56 8.57 -56.18
CA SER A 11 50.42 7.48 -57.17
C SER A 11 49.67 6.28 -56.56
N LEU A 12 48.35 6.16 -56.78
CA LEU A 12 47.63 5.63 -57.96
C LEU A 12 47.34 4.11 -57.85
N LEU A 13 46.06 3.79 -58.09
CA LEU A 13 45.54 2.61 -58.81
C LEU A 13 45.79 1.17 -58.29
N ASP A 14 44.64 0.52 -58.08
CA ASP A 14 44.26 -0.77 -58.68
C ASP A 14 44.70 -2.14 -58.12
N ASP A 15 43.86 -3.09 -58.54
CA ASP A 15 43.96 -4.54 -58.66
C ASP A 15 44.03 -5.49 -57.45
N LEU A 16 42.93 -6.25 -57.36
CA LEU A 16 42.73 -7.53 -56.68
C LEU A 16 43.78 -8.56 -57.16
N PRO A 17 44.16 -9.56 -56.34
CA PRO A 17 43.49 -10.85 -56.51
C PRO A 17 43.31 -11.73 -55.25
N ILE A 18 42.51 -12.78 -55.44
CA ILE A 18 42.32 -14.00 -54.61
C ILE A 18 43.37 -15.08 -55.06
N PRO A 19 43.46 -16.34 -54.55
CA PRO A 19 42.81 -17.02 -53.41
C PRO A 19 43.76 -17.98 -52.59
N THR A 20 43.17 -18.92 -51.84
CA THR A 20 43.60 -20.34 -51.54
C THR A 20 44.26 -20.76 -50.22
N HIS A 21 43.65 -21.82 -49.62
CA HIS A 21 44.24 -22.95 -48.85
C HIS A 21 44.99 -22.65 -47.52
N SER A 22 45.18 -23.57 -46.56
CA SER A 22 44.51 -24.83 -46.14
C SER A 22 45.08 -25.22 -44.75
N GLY A 23 44.35 -25.91 -43.85
CA GLY A 23 44.96 -26.38 -42.59
C GLY A 23 44.06 -26.91 -41.47
N ALA A 24 44.13 -28.22 -41.25
CA ALA A 24 43.57 -29.05 -40.18
C ALA A 24 43.27 -28.47 -38.76
N SER A 25 42.06 -28.78 -38.30
CA SER A 25 41.75 -29.46 -37.02
C SER A 25 42.42 -29.04 -35.69
N GLN A 26 41.56 -28.63 -34.73
CA GLN A 26 41.54 -29.29 -33.41
C GLN A 26 40.15 -29.24 -32.76
N LEU A 27 39.58 -30.42 -32.45
CA LEU A 27 38.33 -30.55 -31.70
C LEU A 27 38.57 -30.22 -30.23
N LYS A 28 37.81 -29.26 -29.67
CA LYS A 28 37.72 -29.07 -28.21
C LYS A 28 36.42 -29.66 -27.68
N LEU A 29 36.57 -30.56 -26.72
CA LEU A 29 35.47 -31.21 -26.00
C LEU A 29 34.65 -30.14 -25.25
N VAL A 30 33.37 -30.00 -25.59
CA VAL A 30 32.43 -29.21 -24.79
C VAL A 30 31.97 -30.10 -23.64
N GLY A 31 32.50 -29.86 -22.44
CA GLY A 31 32.01 -30.51 -21.22
C GLY A 31 30.54 -30.15 -20.96
N PRO A 32 29.76 -31.03 -20.30
CA PRO A 32 28.37 -30.76 -20.01
C PRO A 32 28.26 -29.49 -19.17
N ALA A 33 27.66 -28.44 -19.74
CA ALA A 33 27.39 -27.21 -19.03
C ALA A 33 26.54 -27.54 -17.80
N SER A 34 27.00 -27.10 -16.62
CA SER A 34 26.30 -27.34 -15.36
C SER A 34 24.83 -26.97 -15.50
N VAL A 35 23.94 -27.87 -15.09
CA VAL A 35 22.51 -27.58 -15.03
C VAL A 35 22.31 -26.54 -13.93
N ALA A 36 22.43 -25.28 -14.31
CA ALA A 36 22.08 -24.15 -13.49
C ALA A 36 20.61 -24.31 -13.13
N VAL A 37 20.35 -24.76 -11.91
CA VAL A 37 19.02 -24.84 -11.34
C VAL A 37 18.42 -23.45 -11.46
N ARG A 38 17.52 -23.28 -12.44
CA ARG A 38 16.66 -22.11 -12.49
C ARG A 38 15.80 -22.20 -11.24
N THR A 39 16.20 -21.49 -10.20
CA THR A 39 15.37 -21.30 -9.01
C THR A 39 14.09 -20.67 -9.50
N GLU A 40 13.03 -21.48 -9.59
CA GLU A 40 11.74 -21.03 -10.06
C GLU A 40 11.33 -19.85 -9.18
N SER A 41 11.12 -18.70 -9.82
CA SER A 41 10.66 -17.50 -9.13
C SER A 41 9.24 -17.79 -8.65
N ARG A 42 9.11 -18.37 -7.44
CA ARG A 42 7.83 -18.77 -6.85
C ARG A 42 6.81 -17.67 -7.09
N ALA A 43 5.74 -18.03 -7.80
CA ALA A 43 4.64 -17.12 -8.04
C ALA A 43 4.17 -16.57 -6.69
N TYR A 44 3.85 -15.28 -6.65
CA TYR A 44 3.34 -14.70 -5.42
C TYR A 44 1.88 -15.11 -5.26
N GLU A 45 1.61 -15.78 -4.16
CA GLU A 45 0.32 -16.38 -3.80
C GLU A 45 -0.10 -15.79 -2.45
N PHE A 46 -1.33 -15.28 -2.38
CA PHE A 46 -1.90 -14.68 -1.17
C PHE A 46 -2.69 -15.73 -0.38
N PRO A 47 -2.49 -15.89 0.94
CA PRO A 47 -3.18 -16.90 1.74
C PRO A 47 -4.63 -16.47 2.01
N CYS A 48 -5.54 -16.86 1.11
CA CYS A 48 -6.96 -16.56 1.15
C CYS A 48 -7.84 -17.64 1.78
N ASP A 49 -7.30 -18.80 2.16
CA ASP A 49 -8.08 -19.92 2.69
C ASP A 49 -8.41 -19.79 4.19
N GLY A 50 -9.61 -20.25 4.57
CA GLY A 50 -9.92 -20.66 5.95
C GLY A 50 -10.15 -19.53 6.95
N TRP A 51 -10.45 -18.32 6.48
CA TRP A 51 -10.76 -17.15 7.32
C TRP A 51 -12.25 -16.98 7.61
N GLU A 52 -13.11 -17.66 6.88
CA GLU A 52 -14.56 -17.48 6.87
C GLU A 52 -15.16 -17.72 8.26
N HIS A 53 -14.63 -18.72 8.98
CA HIS A 53 -15.00 -19.03 10.36
C HIS A 53 -14.65 -17.92 11.38
N LEU A 54 -13.81 -16.95 11.00
CA LEU A 54 -13.44 -15.79 11.80
C LEU A 54 -14.35 -14.59 11.55
N ALA A 55 -15.19 -14.59 10.50
CA ALA A 55 -16.08 -13.47 10.17
C ALA A 55 -17.13 -13.20 11.27
N GLU A 56 -17.54 -14.24 12.00
CA GLU A 56 -18.47 -14.15 13.13
C GLU A 56 -17.79 -13.72 14.45
N VAL A 57 -16.46 -13.75 14.52
CA VAL A 57 -15.69 -13.37 15.73
C VAL A 57 -15.70 -11.85 15.89
N ASP A 58 -15.79 -11.37 17.14
CA ASP A 58 -15.87 -9.94 17.40
C ASP A 58 -14.58 -9.18 17.04
N ASP A 59 -14.75 -7.95 16.54
CA ASP A 59 -13.70 -7.08 16.03
C ASP A 59 -12.61 -6.80 17.07
N HIS A 60 -12.94 -6.73 18.37
CA HIS A 60 -11.92 -6.53 19.39
C HIS A 60 -10.97 -7.73 19.50
N ILE A 61 -11.50 -8.95 19.47
CA ILE A 61 -10.71 -10.20 19.52
C ILE A 61 -9.84 -10.32 18.25
N LEU A 62 -10.41 -10.01 17.09
CA LEU A 62 -9.68 -10.00 15.82
C LEU A 62 -8.52 -8.99 15.84
N LEU A 63 -8.78 -7.76 16.32
CA LEU A 63 -7.77 -6.69 16.40
C LEU A 63 -6.70 -6.95 17.46
N ASP A 64 -7.03 -7.57 18.60
CA ASP A 64 -6.04 -7.91 19.63
C ASP A 64 -5.13 -9.06 19.18
N ARG A 65 -5.66 -10.10 18.52
CA ARG A 65 -4.81 -11.11 17.85
C ARG A 65 -3.94 -10.50 16.75
N LEU A 66 -4.46 -9.52 16.02
CA LEU A 66 -3.70 -8.82 14.99
C LEU A 66 -2.54 -7.99 15.59
N ARG A 67 -2.76 -7.34 16.74
CA ARG A 67 -1.70 -6.68 17.54
C ARG A 67 -0.67 -7.69 18.04
N GLU A 68 -1.12 -8.85 18.52
CA GLU A 68 -0.24 -9.92 19.01
C GLU A 68 0.68 -10.44 17.90
N PHE A 69 0.13 -10.83 16.75
CA PHE A 69 0.94 -11.36 15.65
C PHE A 69 1.84 -10.28 15.02
N ALA A 70 1.33 -9.08 14.75
CA ALA A 70 2.14 -7.98 14.21
C ALA A 70 3.23 -7.50 15.18
N GLY A 71 2.96 -7.53 16.50
CA GLY A 71 3.87 -7.05 17.53
C GLY A 71 4.13 -5.54 17.49
N PRO A 72 5.24 -5.07 18.11
CA PRO A 72 5.59 -3.65 18.11
C PRO A 72 5.92 -3.15 16.69
N LEU A 73 5.03 -2.35 16.11
CA LEU A 73 5.10 -1.85 14.72
C LEU A 73 6.32 -0.95 14.40
N THR A 74 7.16 -0.68 15.39
CA THR A 74 8.42 0.08 15.29
C THR A 74 9.67 -0.82 15.33
N SER A 75 9.53 -2.14 15.39
CA SER A 75 10.67 -3.05 15.46
C SER A 75 11.38 -3.19 14.10
N PRO A 76 12.73 -3.22 14.05
CA PRO A 76 13.46 -3.55 12.82
C PRO A 76 13.21 -4.98 12.33
N THR A 77 12.62 -5.85 13.15
CA THR A 77 12.28 -7.23 12.79
C THR A 77 10.81 -7.43 12.37
N THR A 78 9.99 -6.37 12.27
CA THR A 78 8.53 -6.52 12.12
C THR A 78 8.13 -7.27 10.84
N SER A 79 8.80 -7.04 9.71
CA SER A 79 8.52 -7.76 8.46
C SER A 79 8.91 -9.26 8.51
N VAL A 80 9.90 -9.63 9.34
CA VAL A 80 10.24 -11.04 9.63
C VAL A 80 9.21 -11.68 10.55
N ARG A 81 8.70 -10.93 11.55
CA ARG A 81 7.58 -11.38 12.40
C ARG A 81 6.29 -11.56 11.61
N TYR A 82 6.01 -10.65 10.67
CA TYR A 82 4.90 -10.76 9.73
C TYR A 82 4.98 -12.06 8.92
N MET A 83 6.13 -12.38 8.32
CA MET A 83 6.29 -13.62 7.54
C MET A 83 6.10 -14.89 8.35
N ARG A 84 6.33 -14.87 9.68
CA ARG A 84 6.04 -16.00 10.58
C ARG A 84 4.54 -16.23 10.78
N HIS A 85 3.73 -15.18 10.72
CA HIS A 85 2.29 -15.19 10.99
C HIS A 85 1.47 -14.72 9.78
N ARG A 86 2.01 -14.91 8.57
CA ARG A 86 1.46 -14.33 7.33
C ARG A 86 0.03 -14.81 7.06
N VAL A 87 -0.23 -16.09 7.32
CA VAL A 87 -1.53 -16.72 7.11
C VAL A 87 -2.53 -16.16 8.11
N GLU A 88 -2.22 -16.19 9.40
CA GLU A 88 -3.09 -15.74 10.48
C GLU A 88 -3.39 -14.24 10.36
N ILE A 89 -2.38 -13.41 10.07
CA ILE A 89 -2.54 -11.95 9.87
C ILE A 89 -3.42 -11.65 8.65
N SER A 90 -3.31 -12.45 7.57
CA SER A 90 -4.15 -12.31 6.38
C SER A 90 -5.58 -12.74 6.70
N GLN A 91 -5.80 -13.92 7.27
CA GLN A 91 -7.12 -14.43 7.64
C GLN A 91 -7.88 -13.46 8.57
N LEU A 92 -7.22 -12.93 9.61
CA LEU A 92 -7.78 -11.89 10.48
C LEU A 92 -8.15 -10.61 9.69
N SER A 93 -7.35 -10.25 8.70
CA SER A 93 -7.61 -9.08 7.84
C SER A 93 -8.76 -9.29 6.85
N LEU A 94 -8.98 -10.52 6.37
CA LEU A 94 -10.13 -10.87 5.53
C LEU A 94 -11.43 -10.88 6.33
N ALA A 95 -11.41 -11.45 7.54
CA ALA A 95 -12.55 -11.39 8.47
C ALA A 95 -12.92 -9.94 8.84
N LEU A 96 -11.93 -9.09 9.11
CA LEU A 96 -12.14 -7.65 9.33
C LEU A 96 -12.61 -6.89 8.07
N ASN A 97 -12.43 -7.42 6.85
CA ASN A 97 -13.04 -6.87 5.65
C ASN A 97 -14.54 -7.20 5.57
N ARG A 98 -14.90 -8.49 5.65
CA ARG A 98 -16.30 -8.97 5.60
C ARG A 98 -17.21 -8.33 6.64
N ARG A 99 -16.65 -7.89 7.77
CA ARG A 99 -17.40 -7.18 8.83
C ARG A 99 -17.60 -5.67 8.55
N GLY A 100 -16.87 -5.08 7.61
CA GLY A 100 -17.04 -3.68 7.17
C GLY A 100 -16.75 -2.57 8.20
N LYS A 101 -16.34 -2.89 9.43
CA LYS A 101 -16.29 -1.90 10.53
C LYS A 101 -14.99 -1.10 10.63
N ILE A 102 -13.84 -1.65 10.22
CA ILE A 102 -12.53 -0.98 10.35
C ILE A 102 -11.71 -1.11 9.07
N ALA A 103 -11.42 0.03 8.43
CA ALA A 103 -10.74 0.03 7.15
C ALA A 103 -9.24 -0.31 7.28
N PRO A 104 -8.60 -0.89 6.24
CA PRO A 104 -7.25 -1.44 6.31
C PRO A 104 -6.18 -0.48 6.86
N ARG A 105 -6.27 0.83 6.55
CA ARG A 105 -5.29 1.84 6.99
C ARG A 105 -5.17 2.01 8.51
N PHE A 106 -6.22 1.64 9.24
CA PHE A 106 -6.35 1.84 10.70
C PHE A 106 -6.04 0.58 11.50
N ARG A 107 -5.83 -0.56 10.82
CA ARG A 107 -5.48 -1.82 11.46
C ARG A 107 -4.03 -1.82 11.96
N PRO A 108 -3.72 -2.57 13.02
CA PRO A 108 -2.38 -2.70 13.60
C PRO A 108 -1.45 -3.58 12.73
N LEU A 109 -1.33 -3.25 11.43
CA LEU A 109 -0.44 -3.93 10.49
C LEU A 109 0.89 -3.16 10.32
N PRO A 110 2.02 -3.86 10.11
CA PRO A 110 3.28 -3.21 9.78
C PRO A 110 3.19 -2.48 8.44
N LYS A 111 3.98 -1.41 8.32
CA LYS A 111 4.28 -0.75 7.04
C LYS A 111 5.56 -1.38 6.48
N PRO A 112 5.60 -1.82 5.21
CA PRO A 112 6.84 -2.30 4.61
C PRO A 112 7.85 -1.16 4.45
N ALA A 113 9.13 -1.51 4.34
CA ALA A 113 10.21 -0.59 4.02
C ALA A 113 9.94 0.18 2.71
N HIS A 114 10.33 1.47 2.66
CA HIS A 114 10.13 2.34 1.49
C HIS A 114 10.83 1.80 0.22
N THR A 115 12.05 1.30 0.39
CA THR A 115 12.76 0.49 -0.61
C THR A 115 12.94 -0.90 -0.05
N CYS A 116 12.50 -1.91 -0.80
CA CYS A 116 12.63 -3.32 -0.47
C CYS A 116 13.25 -4.09 -1.64
N ALA A 117 13.88 -5.23 -1.36
CA ALA A 117 14.43 -6.09 -2.41
C ALA A 117 13.34 -7.02 -2.98
N VAL A 118 13.49 -7.44 -4.24
CA VAL A 118 12.59 -8.43 -4.84
C VAL A 118 12.69 -9.75 -4.07
N GLY A 119 11.54 -10.33 -3.72
CA GLY A 119 11.44 -11.54 -2.88
C GLY A 119 11.62 -11.29 -1.38
N SER A 120 11.78 -10.04 -0.93
CA SER A 120 11.93 -9.72 0.50
C SER A 120 10.61 -9.80 1.29
N PRO A 121 10.66 -10.01 2.63
CA PRO A 121 9.49 -9.93 3.50
C PRO A 121 8.66 -8.65 3.33
N ASP A 122 9.31 -7.51 3.08
CA ASP A 122 8.67 -6.22 2.86
C ASP A 122 7.95 -6.13 1.50
N GLU A 123 8.46 -6.79 0.46
CA GLU A 123 7.73 -6.87 -0.82
C GLU A 123 6.48 -7.75 -0.67
N VAL A 124 6.59 -8.90 0.01
CA VAL A 124 5.45 -9.79 0.28
C VAL A 124 4.38 -9.07 1.11
N LEU A 125 4.76 -8.44 2.22
CA LEU A 125 3.89 -7.56 3.03
C LEU A 125 3.26 -6.43 2.21
N GLY A 126 4.02 -5.84 1.27
CA GLY A 126 3.55 -4.78 0.38
C GLY A 126 2.51 -5.25 -0.63
N ARG A 127 2.59 -6.50 -1.10
CA ARG A 127 1.59 -7.12 -1.98
C ARG A 127 0.37 -7.59 -1.20
N ASP A 128 0.57 -8.25 -0.06
CA ASP A 128 -0.52 -8.76 0.79
C ASP A 128 -1.45 -7.63 1.25
N ARG A 129 -0.89 -6.46 1.62
CA ARG A 129 -1.68 -5.29 1.98
C ARG A 129 -2.47 -4.71 0.80
N GLN A 130 -2.01 -4.86 -0.45
CA GLN A 130 -2.81 -4.49 -1.64
C GLN A 130 -3.96 -5.48 -1.89
N VAL A 131 -3.74 -6.79 -1.69
CA VAL A 131 -4.83 -7.79 -1.82
C VAL A 131 -5.89 -7.57 -0.73
N ILE A 132 -5.47 -7.27 0.50
CA ILE A 132 -6.37 -6.90 1.61
C ILE A 132 -7.15 -5.61 1.29
N ASP A 133 -6.53 -4.62 0.65
CA ASP A 133 -7.20 -3.40 0.19
C ASP A 133 -8.23 -3.68 -0.92
N CYS A 134 -7.90 -4.50 -1.92
CA CYS A 134 -8.85 -4.89 -2.96
C CYS A 134 -10.03 -5.68 -2.38
N HIS A 135 -9.78 -6.65 -1.49
CA HIS A 135 -10.85 -7.37 -0.80
C HIS A 135 -11.70 -6.43 0.06
N TRP A 136 -11.12 -5.38 0.66
CA TRP A 136 -11.88 -4.37 1.41
C TRP A 136 -12.80 -3.57 0.51
N LEU A 137 -12.34 -3.19 -0.69
CA LEU A 137 -13.18 -2.51 -1.69
C LEU A 137 -14.37 -3.41 -2.09
N HIS A 138 -14.13 -4.69 -2.39
CA HIS A 138 -15.22 -5.63 -2.72
C HIS A 138 -16.22 -5.81 -1.57
N GLU A 139 -15.75 -6.05 -0.34
CA GLU A 139 -16.63 -6.17 0.84
C GLU A 139 -17.37 -4.86 1.18
N SER A 140 -16.80 -3.70 0.82
CA SER A 140 -17.45 -2.39 0.95
C SER A 140 -18.46 -2.06 -0.16
N GLY A 141 -18.73 -3.00 -1.08
CA GLY A 141 -19.67 -2.82 -2.18
C GLY A 141 -19.10 -2.12 -3.43
N HIS A 142 -17.78 -1.95 -3.54
CA HIS A 142 -17.15 -1.46 -4.77
C HIS A 142 -17.34 -2.49 -5.88
N ARG A 143 -18.06 -2.14 -6.94
CA ARG A 143 -18.38 -3.00 -8.10
C ARG A 143 -17.95 -2.35 -9.42
N TYR A 144 -16.76 -1.75 -9.41
CA TYR A 144 -16.21 -1.04 -10.57
C TYR A 144 -15.67 -2.01 -11.63
N VAL A 145 -15.97 -1.74 -12.90
CA VAL A 145 -15.49 -2.53 -14.05
C VAL A 145 -14.18 -1.93 -14.55
N ILE A 146 -13.10 -2.70 -14.55
CA ILE A 146 -11.77 -2.22 -14.99
C ILE A 146 -11.69 -2.31 -16.52
N ASP A 147 -12.23 -1.31 -17.22
CA ASP A 147 -12.23 -1.26 -18.69
C ASP A 147 -10.87 -0.84 -19.29
N THR A 148 -9.95 -0.28 -18.50
CA THR A 148 -8.63 0.17 -18.97
C THR A 148 -7.57 -0.94 -19.01
N GLU A 149 -7.76 -2.03 -18.25
CA GLU A 149 -6.77 -3.09 -18.05
C GLU A 149 -7.53 -4.43 -18.02
N LEU A 150 -7.81 -4.99 -19.21
CA LEU A 150 -8.80 -6.06 -19.39
C LEU A 150 -8.53 -7.33 -18.55
N ASP A 151 -7.26 -7.63 -18.27
CA ASP A 151 -6.82 -8.76 -17.42
C ASP A 151 -7.37 -8.68 -15.98
N PHE A 152 -7.83 -7.50 -15.54
CA PHE A 152 -8.39 -7.27 -14.20
C PHE A 152 -9.87 -6.85 -14.24
N ARG A 153 -10.54 -6.95 -15.39
CA ARG A 153 -11.90 -6.44 -15.59
C ARG A 153 -12.91 -7.00 -14.58
N GLU A 154 -12.75 -8.28 -14.21
CA GLU A 154 -13.69 -9.03 -13.37
C GLU A 154 -13.36 -8.96 -11.87
N LEU A 155 -12.25 -8.30 -11.48
CA LEU A 155 -11.71 -8.23 -10.11
C LEU A 155 -12.74 -7.82 -9.04
N PHE A 156 -13.74 -7.02 -9.42
CA PHE A 156 -14.84 -6.60 -8.55
C PHE A 156 -16.22 -7.03 -9.02
N THR A 157 -16.39 -7.64 -10.19
CA THR A 157 -17.73 -7.89 -10.75
C THR A 157 -18.32 -9.22 -10.31
N GLY A 158 -17.49 -10.15 -9.81
CA GLY A 158 -17.94 -11.44 -9.26
C GLY A 158 -18.69 -11.32 -7.94
N GLU A 159 -19.58 -12.28 -7.68
CA GLU A 159 -20.23 -12.47 -6.37
C GLU A 159 -19.19 -12.80 -5.29
N SER A 160 -18.29 -13.74 -5.59
CA SER A 160 -17.03 -13.96 -4.87
C SER A 160 -15.95 -12.97 -5.34
N PHE A 161 -15.08 -12.56 -4.42
CA PHE A 161 -13.89 -11.77 -4.74
C PHE A 161 -12.79 -12.62 -5.40
N ASP A 162 -12.17 -12.12 -6.47
CA ASP A 162 -11.06 -12.80 -7.14
C ASP A 162 -9.71 -12.51 -6.47
N PHE A 163 -9.29 -13.42 -5.59
CA PHE A 163 -7.98 -13.37 -4.94
C PHE A 163 -6.79 -13.57 -5.91
N ASN A 164 -6.98 -14.23 -7.06
CA ASN A 164 -5.90 -14.50 -8.01
C ASN A 164 -5.63 -13.27 -8.89
N GLY A 165 -6.67 -12.67 -9.47
CA GLY A 165 -6.58 -11.37 -10.13
C GLY A 165 -6.09 -10.28 -9.18
N ALA A 166 -6.50 -10.30 -7.91
CA ALA A 166 -5.96 -9.39 -6.89
C ALA A 166 -4.45 -9.60 -6.63
N ALA A 167 -3.98 -10.85 -6.63
CA ALA A 167 -2.56 -11.16 -6.44
C ALA A 167 -1.71 -10.71 -7.63
N GLU A 168 -2.17 -10.91 -8.88
CA GLU A 168 -1.49 -10.38 -10.07
C GLU A 168 -1.57 -8.85 -10.14
N PHE A 169 -2.70 -8.24 -9.76
CA PHE A 169 -2.82 -6.78 -9.64
C PHE A 169 -1.85 -6.21 -8.60
N ALA A 170 -1.65 -6.91 -7.46
CA ALA A 170 -0.65 -6.53 -6.46
C ALA A 170 0.79 -6.66 -7.00
N ARG A 171 1.07 -7.65 -7.85
CA ARG A 171 2.35 -7.83 -8.56
C ARG A 171 2.60 -6.81 -9.69
N ALA A 172 1.55 -6.23 -10.27
CA ALA A 172 1.66 -5.30 -11.39
C ALA A 172 2.56 -4.10 -11.06
N LYS A 173 3.56 -3.84 -11.91
CA LYS A 173 4.58 -2.78 -11.76
C LYS A 173 4.04 -1.41 -12.19
N TRP A 174 2.97 -0.97 -11.54
CA TRP A 174 2.32 0.32 -11.79
C TRP A 174 2.53 1.26 -10.60
N THR A 175 2.49 2.57 -10.86
CA THR A 175 2.48 3.59 -9.80
C THR A 175 1.19 3.53 -8.99
N GLY A 176 1.17 4.14 -7.80
CA GLY A 176 -0.03 4.22 -6.98
C GLY A 176 -1.18 4.89 -7.74
N GLU A 177 -0.86 5.93 -8.52
CA GLU A 177 -1.76 6.73 -9.32
C GLU A 177 -2.42 5.89 -10.44
N ARG A 178 -1.64 5.10 -11.22
CA ARG A 178 -2.21 4.19 -12.23
C ARG A 178 -3.06 3.10 -11.59
N LYS A 179 -2.66 2.57 -10.42
CA LYS A 179 -3.50 1.61 -9.68
C LYS A 179 -4.83 2.25 -9.25
N LEU A 180 -4.82 3.45 -8.66
CA LEU A 180 -6.05 4.12 -8.24
C LEU A 180 -6.98 4.42 -9.42
N GLN A 181 -6.40 4.89 -10.53
CA GLN A 181 -7.13 5.17 -11.77
C GLN A 181 -7.78 3.92 -12.36
N ALA A 182 -7.06 2.80 -12.46
CA ALA A 182 -7.60 1.53 -12.96
C ALA A 182 -8.70 0.96 -12.05
N LEU A 183 -8.59 1.18 -10.73
CA LEU A 183 -9.60 0.76 -9.75
C LEU A 183 -10.82 1.69 -9.69
N GLY A 184 -10.78 2.85 -10.32
CA GLY A 184 -11.87 3.85 -10.28
C GLY A 184 -12.11 4.46 -8.89
N ILE A 185 -11.08 4.55 -8.02
CA ILE A 185 -11.23 5.06 -6.65
C ILE A 185 -10.67 6.48 -6.49
N ASP A 186 -11.32 7.27 -5.62
CA ASP A 186 -10.92 8.65 -5.30
C ASP A 186 -9.94 8.74 -4.11
N ASP A 187 -9.42 9.95 -3.89
CA ASP A 187 -8.47 10.28 -2.82
C ASP A 187 -9.07 10.09 -1.39
N ALA A 188 -10.40 10.11 -1.25
CA ALA A 188 -11.10 9.98 0.03
C ALA A 188 -11.23 8.51 0.44
N LEU A 189 -11.65 7.64 -0.47
CA LEU A 189 -11.69 6.19 -0.29
C LEU A 189 -10.27 5.62 -0.16
N ALA A 190 -9.33 6.06 -1.00
CA ALA A 190 -7.95 5.63 -0.93
C ALA A 190 -7.23 6.08 0.36
N ALA A 191 -7.67 7.15 1.02
CA ALA A 191 -7.16 7.53 2.35
C ALA A 191 -7.38 6.45 3.42
N GLU A 192 -8.39 5.57 3.25
CA GLU A 192 -8.74 4.47 4.14
C GLU A 192 -8.00 3.15 3.84
N LEU A 193 -7.30 3.07 2.71
CA LEU A 193 -6.55 1.88 2.26
C LEU A 193 -5.13 1.82 2.85
N ALA A 194 -4.62 0.62 3.05
CA ALA A 194 -3.36 0.34 3.74
C ALA A 194 -2.11 0.55 2.87
N ALA A 195 -2.20 0.26 1.58
CA ALA A 195 -1.12 0.24 0.60
C ALA A 195 -1.50 0.88 -0.75
N LEU A 196 -2.75 0.74 -1.21
CA LEU A 196 -3.27 1.38 -2.41
C LEU A 196 -3.51 2.87 -2.16
N GLN A 197 -2.43 3.66 -2.21
CA GLN A 197 -2.42 5.11 -1.95
C GLN A 197 -1.41 5.80 -2.88
N THR A 198 -1.79 6.95 -3.43
CA THR A 198 -0.89 7.89 -4.14
C THR A 198 0.15 8.48 -3.19
N ASP A 199 1.23 9.04 -3.73
CA ASP A 199 2.23 9.74 -2.90
C ASP A 199 1.65 11.02 -2.25
N SER A 200 0.66 11.65 -2.88
CA SER A 200 -0.14 12.73 -2.28
C SER A 200 -0.80 12.30 -0.96
N ILE A 201 -1.52 11.18 -0.97
CA ILE A 201 -2.18 10.61 0.22
C ILE A 201 -1.14 10.17 1.26
N ARG A 202 -0.01 9.60 0.83
CA ARG A 202 1.08 9.17 1.73
C ARG A 202 1.71 10.36 2.45
N GLU A 203 1.96 11.49 1.76
CA GLU A 203 2.43 12.73 2.39
C GLU A 203 1.35 13.44 3.23
N LYS A 204 0.07 13.36 2.82
CA LYS A 204 -1.06 13.80 3.64
C LYS A 204 -1.06 13.06 4.99
N TRP A 205 -0.92 11.73 4.96
CA TRP A 205 -0.75 10.91 6.17
C TRP A 205 0.50 11.27 6.99
N LYS A 206 1.67 11.47 6.37
CA LYS A 206 2.90 11.90 7.07
C LYS A 206 2.79 13.29 7.69
N ARG A 207 1.98 14.20 7.14
CA ARG A 207 1.66 15.51 7.77
C ARG A 207 0.74 15.32 8.97
N ILE A 208 -0.37 14.60 8.80
CA ILE A 208 -1.32 14.25 9.87
C ILE A 208 -0.62 13.61 11.07
N ASP A 209 0.19 12.57 10.83
CA ASP A 209 0.85 11.82 11.91
C ASP A 209 1.85 12.69 12.69
N ARG A 210 2.48 13.69 12.06
CA ARG A 210 3.30 14.72 12.74
C ARG A 210 2.44 15.72 13.54
N SER A 211 1.32 16.18 12.97
CA SER A 211 0.46 17.20 13.59
C SER A 211 -0.36 16.70 14.79
N LYS A 212 -0.64 15.40 14.90
CA LYS A 212 -1.39 14.78 16.02
C LYS A 212 -0.88 15.19 17.40
N ALA A 213 0.44 15.25 17.61
CA ALA A 213 1.03 15.65 18.89
C ALA A 213 0.71 17.12 19.25
N THR A 214 0.82 18.02 18.27
CA THR A 214 0.51 19.45 18.42
C THR A 214 -0.98 19.67 18.71
N TRP A 215 -1.86 19.01 17.98
CA TRP A 215 -3.31 19.06 18.24
C TRP A 215 -3.65 18.54 19.64
N ARG A 216 -3.07 17.39 20.05
CA ARG A 216 -3.30 16.81 21.39
C ARG A 216 -2.83 17.75 22.50
N SER A 217 -1.72 18.45 22.31
CA SER A 217 -1.23 19.49 23.23
C SER A 217 -2.19 20.69 23.31
N ALA A 218 -2.60 21.24 22.16
CA ALA A 218 -3.54 22.36 22.10
C ALA A 218 -4.88 22.04 22.79
N LEU A 219 -5.47 20.88 22.49
CA LEU A 219 -6.72 20.41 23.12
C LEU A 219 -6.55 20.19 24.64
N ASN A 220 -5.43 19.61 25.09
CA ASN A 220 -5.14 19.42 26.52
C ASN A 220 -4.98 20.75 27.28
N ASN A 221 -4.45 21.79 26.63
CA ASN A 221 -4.28 23.11 27.20
C ASN A 221 -5.61 23.88 27.24
N ALA A 222 -6.37 23.88 26.14
CA ALA A 222 -7.69 24.50 26.07
C ALA A 222 -8.67 23.90 27.09
N THR A 223 -8.63 22.59 27.30
CA THR A 223 -9.47 21.85 28.26
C THR A 223 -8.84 21.70 29.66
N ARG A 224 -7.75 22.42 29.99
CA ARG A 224 -6.96 22.19 31.23
C ARG A 224 -7.77 22.21 32.53
N ARG A 225 -8.87 22.97 32.58
CA ARG A 225 -9.77 23.07 33.75
C ARG A 225 -10.99 22.13 33.69
N GLN A 226 -11.20 21.40 32.59
CA GLN A 226 -12.40 20.59 32.31
C GLN A 226 -12.06 19.09 32.30
N ARG A 227 -11.91 18.48 33.49
CA ARG A 227 -11.46 17.09 33.65
C ARG A 227 -12.33 16.07 32.91
N ASN A 228 -13.65 16.27 32.93
CA ASN A 228 -14.63 15.45 32.21
C ASN A 228 -14.42 15.48 30.69
N VAL A 229 -14.10 16.65 30.13
CA VAL A 229 -13.93 16.84 28.68
C VAL A 229 -12.63 16.22 28.16
N ARG A 230 -11.58 16.15 28.98
CA ARG A 230 -10.27 15.58 28.61
C ARG A 230 -10.32 14.11 28.18
N SER A 231 -11.31 13.35 28.64
CA SER A 231 -11.53 11.96 28.20
C SER A 231 -11.83 11.82 26.71
N HIS A 232 -12.35 12.89 26.07
CA HIS A 232 -12.72 12.92 24.66
C HIS A 232 -11.63 13.50 23.73
N ILE A 233 -10.40 13.70 24.20
CA ILE A 233 -9.37 14.31 23.36
C ILE A 233 -9.00 13.40 22.18
N GLU A 234 -8.90 12.08 22.38
CA GLU A 234 -8.61 11.17 21.26
C GLU A 234 -9.78 11.06 20.26
N ASP A 235 -11.04 11.15 20.72
CA ASP A 235 -12.20 11.34 19.85
C ASP A 235 -12.09 12.57 18.96
N TRP A 236 -11.57 13.68 19.51
CA TRP A 236 -11.37 14.91 18.78
C TRP A 236 -10.16 14.86 17.85
N ILE A 237 -9.12 14.09 18.19
CA ILE A 237 -8.01 13.79 17.28
C ILE A 237 -8.52 12.99 16.08
N ASP A 238 -9.34 11.95 16.28
CA ASP A 238 -9.86 11.14 15.17
C ASP A 238 -10.78 11.95 14.25
N VAL A 239 -11.67 12.78 14.81
CA VAL A 239 -12.46 13.73 14.01
C VAL A 239 -11.55 14.73 13.28
N ARG A 240 -10.51 15.26 13.93
CA ARG A 240 -9.57 16.19 13.29
C ARG A 240 -8.74 15.55 12.17
N VAL A 241 -8.43 14.25 12.30
CA VAL A 241 -7.83 13.42 11.25
C VAL A 241 -8.80 13.28 10.08
N ALA A 242 -10.05 12.89 10.31
CA ALA A 242 -11.07 12.81 9.26
C ALA A 242 -11.24 14.14 8.51
N MET A 243 -11.25 15.28 9.23
CA MET A 243 -11.27 16.63 8.65
C MET A 243 -10.04 16.96 7.79
N GLU A 244 -8.84 16.44 8.08
CA GLU A 244 -7.73 16.57 7.13
C GLU A 244 -7.96 15.70 5.89
N LEU A 245 -8.41 14.45 6.07
CA LEU A 245 -8.48 13.45 5.01
C LEU A 245 -9.53 13.78 3.94
N ILE A 246 -10.76 14.11 4.34
CA ILE A 246 -11.87 14.37 3.40
C ILE A 246 -12.27 15.85 3.29
N GLY A 247 -11.77 16.72 4.17
CA GLY A 247 -11.95 18.17 4.10
C GLY A 247 -12.42 18.81 5.40
N LEU A 248 -11.99 20.04 5.67
CA LEU A 248 -12.29 20.76 6.92
C LEU A 248 -13.79 21.07 7.08
N ASP A 249 -14.50 21.17 5.96
CA ASP A 249 -15.93 21.48 5.86
C ASP A 249 -16.71 20.31 5.24
N ALA A 250 -16.13 19.11 5.23
CA ALA A 250 -16.78 17.89 4.75
C ALA A 250 -18.07 17.58 5.54
N PRO A 251 -19.12 17.04 4.90
CA PRO A 251 -20.37 16.74 5.58
C PRO A 251 -20.22 15.87 6.82
N ALA A 252 -20.86 16.27 7.92
CA ALA A 252 -20.74 15.62 9.22
C ALA A 252 -21.19 14.14 9.25
N HIS A 253 -21.89 13.64 8.23
CA HIS A 253 -22.24 12.22 8.09
C HIS A 253 -21.11 11.39 7.46
N GLU A 254 -20.34 11.96 6.53
CA GLU A 254 -19.11 11.35 6.00
C GLU A 254 -18.02 11.32 7.08
N LEU A 255 -17.82 12.43 7.80
CA LEU A 255 -16.91 12.47 8.96
C LEU A 255 -17.28 11.43 10.01
N ALA A 256 -18.58 11.24 10.31
CA ALA A 256 -19.04 10.20 11.22
C ALA A 256 -18.78 8.78 10.71
N SER A 257 -18.90 8.55 9.40
CA SER A 257 -18.64 7.27 8.75
C SER A 257 -17.15 6.93 8.74
N LEU A 258 -16.29 7.91 8.43
CA LEU A 258 -14.84 7.74 8.48
C LEU A 258 -14.34 7.52 9.92
N VAL A 259 -14.82 8.28 10.90
CA VAL A 259 -14.42 8.09 12.32
C VAL A 259 -14.90 6.74 12.87
N ALA A 260 -16.04 6.21 12.38
CA ALA A 260 -16.43 4.82 12.63
C ALA A 260 -15.43 3.82 12.04
N ARG A 261 -15.09 3.98 10.76
CA ARG A 261 -14.11 3.13 10.06
C ARG A 261 -12.66 3.25 10.56
N MET A 262 -12.34 4.32 11.28
CA MET A 262 -11.10 4.47 12.04
C MET A 262 -11.05 3.60 13.31
N ARG A 263 -12.20 3.18 13.84
CA ARG A 263 -12.35 2.64 15.21
C ARG A 263 -12.97 1.26 15.31
N GLY A 264 -13.66 0.77 14.27
CA GLY A 264 -14.46 -0.45 14.37
C GLY A 264 -15.83 -0.25 15.03
N THR A 265 -16.27 1.01 15.20
CA THR A 265 -17.51 1.36 15.91
C THR A 265 -18.62 1.79 14.94
N THR A 266 -19.87 1.84 15.40
CA THR A 266 -20.95 2.49 14.63
C THR A 266 -20.70 4.00 14.45
N PRO A 267 -21.16 4.63 13.36
CA PRO A 267 -21.14 6.09 13.20
C PRO A 267 -21.87 6.78 14.35
N ILE A 268 -21.32 7.90 14.83
CA ILE A 268 -22.05 8.78 15.77
C ILE A 268 -23.09 9.60 15.02
N ASP A 269 -24.11 10.07 15.73
CA ASP A 269 -25.18 10.86 15.12
C ASP A 269 -24.66 12.19 14.53
N VAL A 270 -25.32 12.68 13.49
CA VAL A 270 -24.89 13.88 12.75
C VAL A 270 -24.84 15.15 13.62
N ARG A 271 -25.70 15.26 14.65
CA ARG A 271 -25.71 16.39 15.60
C ARG A 271 -24.59 16.26 16.63
N GLY A 272 -24.29 15.04 17.08
CA GLY A 272 -23.10 14.69 17.85
C GLY A 272 -21.80 14.99 17.10
N MET A 273 -21.71 14.64 15.82
CA MET A 273 -20.54 14.96 15.00
C MET A 273 -20.37 16.46 14.79
N LYS A 274 -21.42 17.20 14.43
CA LYS A 274 -21.36 18.68 14.31
C LYS A 274 -20.81 19.32 15.60
N ARG A 275 -21.34 18.94 16.77
CA ARG A 275 -20.81 19.41 18.07
C ARG A 275 -19.33 19.10 18.28
N LYS A 276 -18.82 17.94 17.84
CA LYS A 276 -17.37 17.64 17.90
C LYS A 276 -16.58 18.55 16.95
N VAL A 277 -17.03 18.72 15.71
CA VAL A 277 -16.41 19.64 14.72
C VAL A 277 -16.38 21.08 15.22
N ASP A 278 -17.50 21.62 15.72
CA ASP A 278 -17.60 22.98 16.27
C ASP A 278 -16.60 23.19 17.42
N THR A 279 -16.48 22.18 18.29
CA THR A 279 -15.55 22.20 19.44
C THR A 279 -14.09 22.14 18.99
N ILE A 280 -13.78 21.38 17.95
CA ILE A 280 -12.44 21.28 17.34
C ILE A 280 -12.06 22.58 16.63
N LYS A 281 -12.94 23.15 15.79
CA LYS A 281 -12.73 24.44 15.13
C LYS A 281 -12.42 25.52 16.18
N LYS A 282 -13.28 25.62 17.21
CA LYS A 282 -13.11 26.55 18.35
C LYS A 282 -11.81 26.37 19.13
N HIS A 283 -11.38 25.14 19.43
CA HIS A 283 -10.20 24.90 20.27
C HIS A 283 -8.87 24.84 19.52
N LEU A 284 -8.89 24.64 18.20
CA LEU A 284 -7.69 24.65 17.35
C LEU A 284 -7.53 25.93 16.52
N GLY A 285 -8.46 26.89 16.62
CA GLY A 285 -8.40 28.15 15.86
C GLY A 285 -8.62 27.98 14.36
N LEU A 286 -9.39 26.96 13.95
CA LEU A 286 -9.79 26.77 12.56
C LEU A 286 -11.03 27.65 12.31
N SER A 287 -11.02 28.42 11.22
CA SER A 287 -12.04 29.43 10.96
C SER A 287 -13.48 28.89 10.97
N ILE A 288 -14.36 29.73 11.52
CA ILE A 288 -15.83 29.60 11.47
C ILE A 288 -16.30 30.12 10.11
#